data_AF-W2TLL2-F1
#
_entry.id   AF-W2TLL2-F1
#
_cell.length_a   1.000
_cell.length_b   1.000
_cell.length_c   1.000
_cell.angle_alpha   90.00
_cell.angle_beta   90.00
_cell.angle_gamma   90.00
#
_symmetry.space_group_name_H-M   'P 1'
#
loop_
_entity.id
_entity.type
_entity.pdbx_description
1 polymer ?
#
loop_
_entity_poly.entity_id
_entity_poly.type
_entity_poly.pdbx_seq_one_letter_code
_entity_poly.pdbx_strand_id
1 'polypeptide(L)'
;MLRDKAPGTFVVRDSNSFPGAFGLALKVATPPPGVAPVRSFTTYSVDALLVPVQNVAGFTPCHPQPVFGSLSALVYQHSITPLALPTKLLLPEFDPATTPEHVSATQALLEQGAACNVAYIGSVDCESLTGSECVRRAVARTVEDTQRGLSRPVSVHFKVSSQGVTLTDNTRKVFFRRHFPVNSVIFAGMDPADRKFDNFCVIGFHDGCVKSARLFAIVARKPSSMENACHVFAELEPEQPATAVVNFINKVLFANRRS
;
A
#
# COMPACT_ATOMS: atom_id res chain seq x y z
N MET A 1 1.04 -16.08 -13.02
CA MET A 1 1.39 -14.82 -13.71
C MET A 1 1.16 -14.85 -15.22
N LEU A 2 1.61 -15.86 -15.98
CA LEU A 2 1.44 -15.88 -17.47
C LEU A 2 0.28 -16.75 -18.01
N ARG A 3 -0.50 -17.41 -17.15
CA ARG A 3 -1.45 -18.45 -17.58
C ARG A 3 -2.60 -17.89 -18.43
N ASP A 4 -3.20 -16.80 -17.99
CA ASP A 4 -4.39 -16.17 -18.61
C ASP A 4 -4.03 -14.95 -19.48
N LYS A 5 -2.78 -14.87 -19.95
CA LYS A 5 -2.26 -13.74 -20.73
C LYS A 5 -2.06 -14.14 -22.20
N ALA A 6 -2.10 -13.14 -23.09
CA ALA A 6 -1.95 -13.35 -24.53
C ALA A 6 -0.53 -13.84 -24.91
N PRO A 7 -0.38 -14.63 -26.00
CA PRO A 7 0.93 -14.96 -26.56
C PRO A 7 1.78 -13.71 -26.82
N GLY A 8 3.06 -13.76 -26.48
CA GLY A 8 3.98 -12.62 -26.50
C GLY A 8 4.13 -11.92 -25.14
N THR A 9 3.24 -12.19 -24.17
CA THR A 9 3.40 -11.72 -22.78
C THR A 9 4.59 -12.40 -22.12
N PHE A 10 5.42 -11.63 -21.42
CA PHE A 10 6.65 -12.15 -20.82
C PHE A 10 6.89 -11.65 -19.39
N VAL A 11 7.79 -12.34 -18.67
CA VAL A 11 8.30 -11.93 -17.37
C VAL A 11 9.82 -12.10 -17.39
N VAL A 12 10.54 -11.07 -16.96
CA VAL A 12 11.97 -11.16 -16.68
C VAL A 12 12.17 -11.28 -15.17
N ARG A 13 13.05 -12.19 -14.75
CA ARG A 13 13.43 -12.40 -13.34
C ARG A 13 14.94 -12.58 -13.23
N ASP A 14 15.50 -12.38 -12.05
CA ASP A 14 16.88 -12.77 -11.78
C ASP A 14 17.03 -14.28 -11.93
N SER A 15 18.16 -14.69 -12.50
CA SER A 15 18.50 -16.10 -12.66
C SER A 15 18.97 -16.66 -11.32
N ASN A 16 18.23 -17.64 -10.81
CA ASN A 16 18.66 -18.41 -9.63
C ASN A 16 19.83 -19.35 -9.95
N SER A 17 20.03 -19.69 -11.22
CA SER A 17 21.02 -20.66 -11.66
C SER A 17 22.36 -20.02 -12.06
N PHE A 18 22.34 -18.74 -12.43
CA PHE A 18 23.52 -18.00 -12.88
C PHE A 18 23.51 -16.59 -12.29
N PRO A 19 24.30 -16.34 -11.23
CA PRO A 19 24.39 -15.03 -10.60
C PRO A 19 24.74 -13.93 -11.61
N GLY A 20 23.94 -12.87 -11.64
CA GLY A 20 24.09 -11.75 -12.58
C GLY A 20 23.43 -11.95 -13.95
N ALA A 21 22.82 -13.10 -14.22
CA ALA A 21 22.02 -13.32 -15.43
C ALA A 21 20.52 -13.11 -15.16
N PHE A 22 19.76 -12.89 -16.23
CA PHE A 22 18.29 -12.84 -16.17
C PHE A 22 17.67 -14.06 -16.85
N GLY A 23 16.53 -14.50 -16.33
CA GLY A 23 15.65 -15.49 -16.97
C GLY A 23 14.42 -14.83 -17.57
N LEU A 24 14.05 -15.22 -18.79
CA LEU A 24 12.88 -14.70 -19.52
C LEU A 24 11.83 -15.80 -19.68
N ALA A 25 10.67 -15.67 -19.05
CA ALA A 25 9.52 -16.55 -19.32
C ALA A 25 8.61 -15.91 -20.36
N LEU A 26 8.29 -16.61 -21.45
CA LEU A 26 7.47 -16.10 -22.55
C LEU A 26 6.24 -16.98 -22.78
N LYS A 27 5.06 -16.35 -22.88
CA LYS A 27 3.85 -17.02 -23.33
C LYS A 27 3.87 -17.21 -24.85
N VAL A 28 3.68 -18.43 -25.33
CA VAL A 28 3.60 -18.73 -26.77
C VAL A 28 2.26 -19.40 -27.10
N ALA A 29 1.78 -19.18 -28.32
CA ALA A 29 0.53 -19.76 -28.81
C ALA A 29 0.69 -21.26 -29.11
N THR A 30 1.84 -21.65 -29.68
CA THR A 30 2.17 -23.01 -30.07
C THR A 30 3.55 -23.41 -29.55
N PRO A 31 3.72 -24.63 -29.00
CA PRO A 31 5.03 -25.14 -28.60
C PRO A 31 6.01 -25.19 -29.78
N PRO A 32 7.32 -24.91 -29.57
CA PRO A 32 8.35 -25.11 -30.57
C PRO A 32 8.47 -26.60 -30.98
N PRO A 33 8.87 -26.91 -32.22
CA PRO A 33 9.14 -28.28 -32.66
C PRO A 33 10.25 -28.92 -31.82
N GLY A 34 9.98 -30.10 -31.23
CA GLY A 34 10.99 -30.88 -30.48
C GLY A 34 10.82 -30.92 -28.95
N VAL A 35 9.82 -30.22 -28.39
CA VAL A 35 9.51 -30.28 -26.96
C VAL A 35 8.31 -31.22 -26.74
N ALA A 36 8.52 -32.32 -26.01
CA ALA A 36 7.43 -33.26 -25.68
C ALA A 36 6.33 -32.55 -24.86
N PRO A 37 5.03 -32.81 -25.12
CA PRO A 37 3.94 -32.20 -24.38
C PRO A 37 3.88 -32.81 -22.97
N VAL A 38 4.57 -32.19 -22.01
CA VAL A 38 4.45 -32.57 -20.60
C VAL A 38 3.13 -32.01 -20.08
N ARG A 39 2.18 -32.92 -19.82
CA ARG A 39 0.93 -32.82 -19.06
C ARG A 39 0.53 -31.40 -18.60
N SER A 40 -0.38 -30.81 -19.38
CA SER A 40 -1.09 -29.55 -19.10
C SER A 40 -0.16 -28.35 -18.86
N PHE A 41 -0.66 -27.14 -19.06
CA PHE A 41 0.06 -25.88 -18.80
C PHE A 41 0.98 -25.41 -19.95
N THR A 42 0.40 -24.55 -20.80
CA THR A 42 1.05 -23.70 -21.80
C THR A 42 1.89 -22.59 -21.14
N THR A 43 2.91 -22.97 -20.36
CA THR A 43 3.92 -22.06 -19.82
C THR A 43 5.27 -22.61 -20.23
N TYR A 44 5.86 -22.03 -21.27
CA TYR A 44 7.17 -22.45 -21.76
C TYR A 44 8.20 -21.50 -21.16
N SER A 45 9.03 -22.04 -20.27
CA SER A 45 10.26 -21.39 -19.84
C SER A 45 11.27 -21.56 -20.97
N VAL A 46 11.38 -20.58 -21.86
CA VAL A 46 12.61 -20.44 -22.63
C VAL A 46 13.64 -19.93 -21.64
N ASP A 47 14.47 -20.81 -21.09
CA ASP A 47 15.70 -20.41 -20.40
C ASP A 47 16.66 -19.81 -21.44
N ALA A 48 16.30 -18.66 -22.01
CA ALA A 48 17.23 -17.78 -22.66
C ALA A 48 18.06 -17.18 -21.54
N LEU A 49 19.20 -17.82 -21.27
CA LEU A 49 20.19 -17.32 -20.33
C LEU A 49 20.67 -15.96 -20.84
N LEU A 50 20.14 -14.89 -20.26
CA LEU A 50 20.60 -13.53 -20.52
C LEU A 50 21.87 -13.33 -19.71
N VAL A 51 22.99 -13.81 -20.23
CA VAL A 51 24.31 -13.48 -19.69
C VAL A 51 24.60 -12.03 -20.08
N PRO A 52 24.75 -11.08 -19.13
CA PRO A 52 25.42 -9.84 -19.46
C PRO A 52 26.83 -10.22 -19.87
N VAL A 53 27.18 -9.99 -21.13
CA VAL A 53 28.47 -10.41 -21.69
C VAL A 53 29.57 -9.56 -21.05
N GLN A 54 30.09 -10.01 -19.90
CA GLN A 54 31.51 -9.93 -19.64
C GLN A 54 32.11 -11.21 -20.23
N ASN A 55 32.60 -11.09 -21.47
CA ASN A 55 33.37 -12.07 -22.24
C ASN A 55 33.65 -13.39 -21.51
N VAL A 56 32.73 -14.35 -21.59
CA VAL A 56 33.02 -15.73 -21.21
C VAL A 56 33.60 -16.42 -22.44
N ALA A 57 34.90 -16.67 -22.40
CA ALA A 57 35.60 -17.39 -23.46
C ALA A 57 35.01 -18.80 -23.64
N GLY A 58 34.56 -19.13 -24.86
CA GLY A 58 34.29 -20.50 -25.27
C GLY A 58 32.87 -20.84 -25.72
N PHE A 59 31.90 -19.92 -25.67
CA PHE A 59 30.57 -20.16 -26.24
C PHE A 59 30.44 -19.52 -27.62
N THR A 60 30.46 -20.34 -28.67
CA THR A 60 30.16 -19.94 -30.05
C THR A 60 28.65 -20.13 -30.30
N PRO A 61 27.83 -19.08 -30.30
CA PRO A 61 26.43 -19.20 -30.70
C PRO A 61 26.35 -19.48 -32.22
N CYS A 62 25.52 -20.44 -32.62
CA CYS A 62 25.36 -20.91 -34.01
C CYS A 62 24.74 -19.86 -34.98
N HIS A 63 24.52 -18.62 -34.54
CA HIS A 63 24.21 -17.47 -35.39
C HIS A 63 24.71 -16.21 -34.65
N PRO A 64 25.24 -15.19 -35.35
CA PRO A 64 25.67 -13.95 -34.71
C PRO A 64 24.43 -13.21 -34.19
N GLN A 65 24.03 -13.50 -32.96
CA GLN A 65 23.02 -12.71 -32.28
C GLN A 65 23.59 -11.31 -32.00
N PRO A 66 22.81 -10.25 -32.21
CA PRO A 66 23.23 -8.91 -31.82
C PRO A 66 23.53 -8.88 -30.32
N VAL A 67 24.70 -8.34 -29.95
CA VAL A 67 25.03 -8.09 -28.55
C VAL A 67 24.28 -6.84 -28.10
N PHE A 68 23.49 -6.97 -27.05
CA PHE A 68 22.72 -5.87 -26.50
C PHE A 68 23.43 -5.25 -25.29
N GLY A 69 23.55 -3.92 -25.28
CA GLY A 69 24.21 -3.18 -24.19
C GLY A 69 23.41 -3.10 -22.89
N SER A 70 22.12 -3.48 -22.90
CA SER A 70 21.28 -3.55 -21.71
C SER A 70 20.09 -4.51 -21.91
N LEU A 71 19.51 -4.97 -20.81
CA LEU A 71 18.29 -5.77 -20.82
C LEU A 71 17.13 -5.03 -21.52
N SER A 72 17.00 -3.72 -21.30
CA SER A 72 15.97 -2.91 -21.93
C SER A 72 16.13 -2.83 -23.45
N ALA A 73 17.38 -2.71 -23.94
CA ALA A 73 17.66 -2.70 -25.39
C ALA A 73 17.30 -4.05 -26.04
N LEU A 74 17.59 -5.15 -25.34
CA LEU A 74 17.20 -6.48 -25.77
C LEU A 74 15.67 -6.63 -25.82
N VAL A 75 14.98 -6.30 -24.73
CA VAL A 75 13.52 -6.39 -24.63
C VAL A 75 12.83 -5.55 -25.70
N TYR A 76 13.32 -4.31 -25.91
CA TYR A 76 12.81 -3.43 -26.95
C TYR A 76 13.02 -4.01 -28.35
N GLN A 77 14.22 -4.51 -28.67
CA GLN A 77 14.47 -5.11 -29.98
C GLN A 77 13.57 -6.33 -30.24
N HIS A 78 13.41 -7.20 -29.24
CA HIS A 78 12.56 -8.39 -29.34
C HIS A 78 11.06 -8.09 -29.41
N SER A 79 10.65 -6.86 -29.09
CA SER A 79 9.27 -6.39 -29.31
C SER A 79 9.00 -5.97 -30.75
N ILE A 80 10.02 -5.47 -31.45
CA ILE A 80 9.93 -5.07 -32.86
C ILE A 80 10.07 -6.30 -33.75
N THR A 81 11.06 -7.15 -33.47
CA THR A 81 11.42 -8.34 -34.27
C THR A 81 11.67 -9.52 -33.34
N PRO A 82 11.06 -10.70 -33.56
CA PRO A 82 11.14 -11.81 -32.59
C PRO A 82 12.57 -12.36 -32.42
N LEU A 83 13.42 -12.24 -33.46
CA LEU A 83 14.77 -12.80 -33.52
C LEU A 83 14.77 -14.30 -33.16
N ALA A 84 15.43 -14.70 -32.08
CA ALA A 84 15.50 -16.08 -31.61
C ALA A 84 14.29 -16.53 -30.78
N LEU A 85 13.33 -15.64 -30.52
CA LEU A 85 12.11 -15.99 -29.80
C LEU A 85 11.04 -16.53 -30.76
N PRO A 86 10.19 -17.47 -30.32
CA PRO A 86 9.08 -18.00 -31.12
C PRO A 86 7.98 -16.98 -31.44
N THR A 87 7.92 -15.86 -30.72
CA THR A 87 7.03 -14.73 -31.01
C THR A 87 7.64 -13.43 -30.49
N LYS A 88 7.17 -12.28 -30.98
CA LYS A 88 7.59 -10.97 -30.49
C LYS A 88 7.17 -10.79 -29.04
N LEU A 89 7.99 -10.05 -28.29
CA LEU A 89 7.60 -9.60 -26.96
C LEU A 89 6.52 -8.53 -27.09
N LEU A 90 5.41 -8.71 -26.38
CA LEU A 90 4.42 -7.66 -26.25
C LEU A 90 4.89 -6.75 -25.12
N LEU A 91 5.41 -5.58 -25.48
CA LEU A 91 5.55 -4.51 -24.51
C LEU A 91 4.15 -4.10 -24.07
N PRO A 92 3.93 -3.89 -22.77
CA PRO A 92 2.72 -3.23 -22.32
C PRO A 92 2.59 -1.89 -23.06
N GLU A 93 1.38 -1.54 -23.52
CA GLU A 93 1.11 -0.23 -24.16
C GLU A 93 1.37 0.94 -23.21
N PHE A 94 1.55 0.65 -21.92
CA PHE A 94 1.76 1.59 -20.84
C PHE A 94 3.04 1.26 -20.07
N ASP A 95 3.83 2.29 -19.78
CA ASP A 95 5.00 2.13 -18.92
C ASP A 95 4.55 1.88 -17.47
N PRO A 96 4.82 0.69 -16.90
CA PRO A 96 4.39 0.33 -15.56
C PRO A 96 5.07 1.17 -14.46
N ALA A 97 6.10 1.95 -14.81
CA ALA A 97 6.71 2.91 -13.89
C ALA A 97 5.97 4.26 -13.82
N THR A 98 5.21 4.63 -14.86
CA THR A 98 4.62 5.98 -14.99
C THR A 98 3.10 6.00 -15.06
N THR A 99 2.44 4.84 -15.18
CA THR A 99 0.99 4.79 -15.29
C THR A 99 0.40 3.68 -14.42
N PRO A 100 -0.36 4.03 -13.37
CA PRO A 100 -1.17 3.04 -12.70
C PRO A 100 -2.14 2.48 -13.74
N GLU A 101 -2.27 1.16 -13.80
CA GLU A 101 -3.34 0.49 -14.54
C GLU A 101 -4.69 1.14 -14.19
N HIS A 102 -5.73 0.84 -14.97
CA HIS A 102 -7.10 1.34 -14.85
C HIS A 102 -7.80 0.90 -13.55
N VAL A 103 -7.15 1.17 -12.43
CA VAL A 103 -7.58 1.02 -11.07
C VAL A 103 -8.55 2.16 -10.85
N SER A 104 -9.84 1.85 -10.75
CA SER A 104 -10.86 2.83 -10.34
C SER A 104 -10.30 3.69 -9.20
N ALA A 105 -10.55 5.00 -9.17
CA ALA A 105 -10.02 5.87 -8.10
C ALA A 105 -10.25 5.28 -6.70
N THR A 106 -11.34 4.53 -6.51
CA THR A 106 -11.61 3.73 -5.30
C THR A 106 -10.56 2.66 -5.02
N GLN A 107 -10.16 1.90 -6.03
CA GLN A 107 -9.21 0.79 -5.96
C GLN A 107 -7.77 1.32 -5.80
N ALA A 108 -7.46 2.51 -6.33
CA ALA A 108 -6.16 3.17 -6.14
C ALA A 108 -6.06 3.76 -4.73
N LEU A 109 -7.16 4.32 -4.21
CA LEU A 109 -7.30 4.68 -2.79
C LEU A 109 -7.21 3.46 -1.86
N LEU A 110 -7.70 2.29 -2.28
CA LEU A 110 -7.57 1.04 -1.53
C LEU A 110 -6.11 0.55 -1.47
N GLU A 111 -5.35 0.69 -2.56
CA GLU A 111 -3.94 0.27 -2.66
C GLU A 111 -2.95 1.28 -2.06
N GLN A 112 -3.07 2.56 -2.39
CA GLN A 112 -2.19 3.62 -1.90
C GLN A 112 -2.60 4.15 -0.52
N GLY A 113 -3.87 3.98 -0.15
CA GLY A 113 -4.47 4.57 1.03
C GLY A 113 -4.93 6.01 0.83
N ALA A 114 -5.82 6.50 1.70
CA ALA A 114 -6.13 7.92 1.80
C ALA A 114 -5.36 8.53 2.97
N ALA A 115 -4.96 9.80 2.84
CA ALA A 115 -4.29 10.51 3.91
C ALA A 115 -4.82 11.94 4.07
N CYS A 116 -4.83 12.39 5.31
CA CYS A 116 -5.39 13.68 5.73
C CYS A 116 -4.63 14.19 6.94
N ASN A 117 -4.79 15.47 7.30
CA ASN A 117 -4.32 15.94 8.59
C ASN A 117 -5.47 16.00 9.60
N VAL A 118 -5.21 15.51 10.80
CA VAL A 118 -6.15 15.53 11.94
C VAL A 118 -5.40 15.94 13.20
N ALA A 119 -6.11 16.40 14.22
CA ALA A 119 -5.53 16.62 15.53
C ALA A 119 -5.55 15.29 16.32
N TYR A 120 -4.39 14.82 16.78
CA TYR A 120 -4.31 13.72 17.74
C TYR A 120 -4.40 14.27 19.16
N ILE A 121 -5.47 13.92 19.88
CA ILE A 121 -5.77 14.47 21.21
C ILE A 121 -5.09 13.62 22.28
N GLY A 122 -5.21 12.30 22.18
CA GLY A 122 -4.68 11.40 23.19
C GLY A 122 -5.08 9.94 23.00
N SER A 123 -4.64 9.12 23.95
CA SER A 123 -4.99 7.71 24.04
C SER A 123 -5.47 7.39 25.45
N VAL A 124 -6.47 6.54 25.55
CA VAL A 124 -6.99 6.03 26.83
C VAL A 124 -7.02 4.52 26.77
N ASP A 125 -6.50 3.89 27.82
CA ASP A 125 -6.59 2.45 27.98
C ASP A 125 -8.03 2.06 28.26
N CYS A 126 -8.58 1.20 27.40
CA CYS A 126 -9.96 0.77 27.45
C CYS A 126 -10.16 -0.61 28.11
N GLU A 127 -9.09 -1.31 28.48
CA GLU A 127 -9.16 -2.70 28.97
C GLU A 127 -9.96 -3.57 27.98
N SER A 128 -11.06 -4.20 28.41
CA SER A 128 -11.95 -4.98 27.54
C SER A 128 -13.04 -4.15 26.84
N LEU A 129 -13.19 -2.86 27.16
CA LEU A 129 -14.24 -2.01 26.58
C LEU A 129 -13.99 -1.75 25.09
N THR A 130 -15.05 -1.80 24.29
CA THR A 130 -15.01 -1.61 22.83
C THR A 130 -16.18 -0.75 22.34
N GLY A 131 -16.26 -0.54 21.02
CA GLY A 131 -17.41 0.11 20.39
C GLY A 131 -17.59 1.57 20.78
N SER A 132 -18.81 2.07 20.61
CA SER A 132 -19.19 3.45 20.88
C SER A 132 -18.98 3.87 22.34
N GLU A 133 -19.11 2.94 23.29
CA GLU A 133 -18.93 3.25 24.71
C GLU A 133 -17.45 3.52 25.05
N CYS A 134 -16.53 2.72 24.50
CA CYS A 134 -15.10 3.01 24.63
C CYS A 134 -14.74 4.37 24.03
N VAL A 135 -15.32 4.72 22.87
CA VAL A 135 -15.13 6.06 22.26
C VAL A 135 -15.68 7.16 23.17
N ARG A 136 -16.91 7.03 23.68
CA ARG A 136 -17.51 8.04 24.57
C ARG A 136 -16.64 8.28 25.80
N ARG A 137 -16.18 7.21 26.46
CA ARG A 137 -15.34 7.29 27.66
C ARG A 137 -13.98 7.91 27.35
N ALA A 138 -13.31 7.43 26.29
CA ALA A 138 -11.99 7.91 25.91
C ALA A 138 -12.02 9.39 25.55
N VAL A 139 -13.00 9.82 24.74
CA VAL A 139 -13.18 11.22 24.38
C VAL A 139 -13.37 12.08 25.62
N ALA A 140 -14.25 11.68 26.55
CA ALA A 140 -14.49 12.41 27.81
C ALA A 140 -13.17 12.69 28.54
N ARG A 141 -12.39 11.63 28.72
CA ARG A 141 -11.14 11.69 29.47
C ARG A 141 -10.06 12.48 28.76
N THR A 142 -9.85 12.28 27.45
CA THR A 142 -8.81 13.01 26.71
C THR A 142 -9.10 14.51 26.62
N VAL A 143 -10.36 14.90 26.54
CA VAL A 143 -10.76 16.32 26.52
C VAL A 143 -10.52 16.95 27.89
N GLU A 144 -10.92 16.27 28.97
CA GLU A 144 -10.65 16.71 30.34
C GLU A 144 -9.15 16.83 30.61
N ASP A 145 -8.36 15.82 30.23
CA ASP A 145 -6.89 15.81 30.40
C ASP A 145 -6.25 16.97 29.64
N THR A 146 -6.75 17.31 28.45
CA THR A 146 -6.27 18.46 27.68
C THR A 146 -6.64 19.79 28.34
N GLN A 147 -7.87 19.94 28.84
CA GLN A 147 -8.30 21.14 29.57
C GLN A 147 -7.47 21.36 30.84
N ARG A 148 -7.04 20.28 31.48
CA ARG A 148 -6.15 20.30 32.66
C ARG A 148 -4.68 20.47 32.31
N GLY A 149 -4.32 20.54 31.02
CA GLY A 149 -2.95 20.68 30.54
C GLY A 149 -2.08 19.42 30.71
N LEU A 150 -2.69 18.26 30.97
CA LEU A 150 -2.00 16.98 31.14
C LEU A 150 -1.59 16.34 29.81
N SER A 151 -2.29 16.68 28.73
CA SER A 151 -1.98 16.26 27.37
C SER A 151 -1.88 17.46 26.45
N ARG A 152 -0.97 17.37 25.46
CA ARG A 152 -0.81 18.37 24.41
C ARG A 152 -1.17 17.75 23.06
N PRO A 153 -2.33 18.09 22.51
CA PRO A 153 -2.72 17.64 21.18
C PRO A 153 -1.74 18.11 20.11
N VAL A 154 -1.54 17.30 19.08
CA VAL A 154 -0.64 17.59 17.96
C VAL A 154 -1.32 17.35 16.63
N SER A 155 -1.00 18.17 15.62
CA SER A 155 -1.36 17.89 14.24
C SER A 155 -0.59 16.69 13.72
N VAL A 156 -1.31 15.70 13.19
CA VAL A 156 -0.73 14.47 12.65
C VAL A 156 -1.20 14.22 11.23
N HIS A 157 -0.29 13.73 10.41
CA HIS A 157 -0.62 13.12 9.13
C HIS A 157 -1.20 11.72 9.38
N PHE A 158 -2.48 11.57 9.07
CA PHE A 158 -3.29 10.38 9.30
C PHE A 158 -3.54 9.68 7.97
N LYS A 159 -2.93 8.50 7.82
CA LYS A 159 -3.04 7.66 6.62
C LYS A 159 -3.78 6.36 6.93
N VAL A 160 -4.75 6.01 6.10
CA VAL A 160 -5.48 4.74 6.16
C VAL A 160 -5.21 3.97 4.87
N SER A 161 -4.78 2.71 4.98
CA SER A 161 -4.59 1.81 3.84
C SER A 161 -5.05 0.40 4.18
N SER A 162 -4.97 -0.51 3.22
CA SER A 162 -5.20 -1.95 3.42
C SER A 162 -4.31 -2.58 4.50
N GLN A 163 -3.16 -1.96 4.82
CA GLN A 163 -2.26 -2.42 5.88
C GLN A 163 -2.67 -1.94 7.28
N GLY A 164 -3.53 -0.92 7.38
CA GLY A 164 -4.00 -0.36 8.65
C GLY A 164 -3.95 1.17 8.69
N VAL A 165 -3.81 1.71 9.89
CA VAL A 165 -3.76 3.16 10.14
C VAL A 165 -2.35 3.58 10.54
N THR A 166 -1.84 4.66 9.95
CA THR A 166 -0.54 5.23 10.28
C THR A 166 -0.70 6.69 10.67
N LEU A 167 -0.09 7.06 11.79
CA LEU A 167 0.00 8.43 12.28
C LEU A 167 1.46 8.89 12.19
N THR A 168 1.70 10.07 11.62
CA THR A 168 3.00 10.75 11.67
C THR A 168 2.80 12.11 12.31
N ASP A 169 3.52 12.41 13.38
CA ASP A 169 3.44 13.72 14.02
C ASP A 169 4.13 14.76 13.12
N ASN A 170 3.36 15.72 12.63
CA ASN A 170 3.87 16.77 11.75
C ASN A 170 4.85 17.70 12.49
N THR A 171 4.71 17.79 13.81
CA THR A 171 5.54 18.64 14.67
C THR A 171 6.77 17.90 15.21
N ARG A 172 6.77 16.56 15.13
CA ARG A 172 7.80 15.67 15.70
C ARG A 172 8.07 15.93 17.20
N LYS A 173 7.07 16.34 17.97
CA LYS A 173 7.23 16.72 19.38
C LYS A 173 6.75 15.65 20.36
N VAL A 174 5.69 14.91 20.03
CA VAL A 174 5.09 13.94 20.95
C VAL A 174 5.44 12.50 20.55
N PHE A 175 5.50 12.21 19.26
CA PHE A 175 6.01 10.93 18.75
C PHE A 175 6.54 11.12 17.32
N PHE A 176 7.29 10.16 16.78
CA PHE A 176 7.71 10.24 15.37
C PHE A 176 6.63 9.65 14.45
N ARG A 177 6.27 8.39 14.68
CA ARG A 177 5.30 7.64 13.89
C ARG A 177 4.66 6.54 14.72
N ARG A 178 3.37 6.28 14.51
CA ARG A 178 2.63 5.13 15.07
C ARG A 178 1.92 4.40 13.96
N HIS A 179 1.98 3.08 13.98
CA HIS A 179 1.27 2.24 13.03
C HIS A 179 0.37 1.26 13.77
N PHE A 180 -0.90 1.24 13.41
CA PHE A 180 -1.92 0.31 13.88
C PHE A 180 -2.22 -0.65 12.74
N PRO A 181 -1.72 -1.90 12.80
CA PRO A 181 -2.01 -2.91 11.79
C PRO A 181 -3.52 -3.09 11.60
N VAL A 182 -3.95 -3.43 10.39
CA VAL A 182 -5.37 -3.65 10.06
C VAL A 182 -6.06 -4.60 11.03
N ASN A 183 -5.37 -5.63 11.53
CA ASN A 183 -5.92 -6.63 12.46
C ASN A 183 -6.04 -6.12 13.90
N SER A 184 -5.32 -5.06 14.28
CA SER A 184 -5.41 -4.50 15.63
C SER A 184 -6.56 -3.51 15.76
N VAL A 185 -6.91 -2.78 14.69
CA VAL A 185 -8.05 -1.86 14.70
C VAL A 185 -9.34 -2.68 14.72
N ILE A 186 -10.12 -2.53 15.78
CA ILE A 186 -11.36 -3.29 16.02
C ILE A 186 -12.62 -2.45 15.92
N PHE A 187 -12.51 -1.13 16.06
CA PHE A 187 -13.64 -0.22 15.93
C PHE A 187 -13.17 1.17 15.50
N ALA A 188 -14.00 1.89 14.74
CA ALA A 188 -13.80 3.30 14.44
C ALA A 188 -15.17 4.01 14.43
N GLY A 189 -15.27 5.16 15.09
CA GLY A 189 -16.55 5.84 15.27
C GLY A 189 -16.40 7.30 15.66
N MET A 190 -17.47 8.06 15.41
CA MET A 190 -17.65 9.42 15.92
C MET A 190 -17.91 9.40 17.43
N ASP A 191 -17.67 10.53 18.10
CA ASP A 191 -18.10 10.70 19.48
C ASP A 191 -19.64 10.60 19.60
N PRO A 192 -20.19 9.62 20.35
CA PRO A 192 -21.64 9.47 20.48
C PRO A 192 -22.33 10.63 21.19
N ALA A 193 -21.58 11.44 21.96
CA ALA A 193 -22.10 12.61 22.64
C ALA A 193 -22.00 13.89 21.77
N ASP A 194 -21.50 13.80 20.53
CA ASP A 194 -21.24 14.90 19.60
C ASP A 194 -20.54 16.12 20.22
N ARG A 195 -19.64 15.87 21.18
CA ARG A 195 -18.83 16.95 21.77
C ARG A 195 -17.96 17.57 20.68
N LYS A 196 -17.67 18.86 20.86
CA LYS A 196 -16.73 19.59 20.02
C LYS A 196 -15.43 19.80 20.75
N PHE A 197 -14.34 19.76 19.99
CA PHE A 197 -13.01 20.04 20.47
C PHE A 197 -12.55 21.41 19.99
N ASP A 198 -11.91 22.17 20.87
CA ASP A 198 -11.31 23.44 20.50
C ASP A 198 -9.86 23.22 20.04
N ASN A 199 -9.65 23.36 18.73
CA ASN A 199 -8.35 23.13 18.12
C ASN A 199 -7.31 24.22 18.43
N PHE A 200 -7.67 25.35 19.06
CA PHE A 200 -6.68 26.39 19.42
C PHE A 200 -5.53 25.87 20.30
N CYS A 201 -5.76 24.79 21.05
CA CYS A 201 -4.73 24.16 21.88
C CYS A 201 -3.83 23.15 21.14
N VAL A 202 -4.11 22.85 19.87
CA VAL A 202 -3.36 21.87 19.06
C VAL A 202 -2.06 22.47 18.57
N ILE A 203 -0.94 21.77 18.81
CA ILE A 203 0.34 22.16 18.22
C ILE A 203 0.28 21.90 16.72
N GLY A 204 0.45 22.96 15.91
CA GLY A 204 0.30 22.91 14.46
C GLY A 204 -1.05 23.41 13.95
N PHE A 205 -1.88 24.01 14.81
CA PHE A 205 -3.06 24.76 14.40
C PHE A 205 -2.70 26.03 13.61
N HIS A 206 -3.50 26.37 12.61
CA HIS A 206 -3.43 27.60 11.82
C HIS A 206 -4.84 28.05 11.38
N ASP A 207 -4.99 29.27 10.85
CA ASP A 207 -6.31 29.86 10.54
C ASP A 207 -7.15 29.08 9.54
N GLY A 208 -6.51 28.34 8.62
CA GLY A 208 -7.18 27.42 7.70
C GLY A 208 -7.75 26.14 8.34
N CYS A 209 -7.50 25.89 9.62
CA CYS A 209 -8.02 24.72 10.33
C CYS A 209 -9.41 24.97 10.92
N VAL A 210 -10.15 23.88 11.11
CA VAL A 210 -11.43 23.90 11.84
C VAL A 210 -11.19 24.31 13.29
N LYS A 211 -11.91 25.33 13.79
CA LYS A 211 -11.77 25.83 15.18
C LYS A 211 -12.50 24.93 16.18
N SER A 212 -13.80 24.71 15.94
CA SER A 212 -14.65 23.83 16.75
C SER A 212 -14.87 22.51 16.01
N ALA A 213 -14.03 21.52 16.33
CA ALA A 213 -13.89 20.30 15.56
C ALA A 213 -14.75 19.17 16.10
N ARG A 214 -15.24 18.32 15.19
CA ARG A 214 -15.88 17.06 15.57
C ARG A 214 -14.84 16.03 15.99
N LEU A 215 -15.20 15.25 17.01
CA LEU A 215 -14.35 14.21 17.57
C LEU A 215 -14.69 12.84 17.00
N PHE A 216 -13.65 12.06 16.74
CA PHE A 216 -13.76 10.66 16.35
C PHE A 216 -12.62 9.85 16.96
N ALA A 217 -12.71 8.53 16.93
CA ALA A 217 -11.70 7.68 17.51
C ALA A 217 -11.58 6.34 16.78
N ILE A 218 -10.41 5.72 16.95
CA ILE A 218 -10.21 4.31 16.65
C ILE A 218 -9.93 3.55 17.95
N VAL A 219 -10.49 2.35 18.07
CA VAL A 219 -10.16 1.40 19.13
C VAL A 219 -9.27 0.33 18.53
N ALA A 220 -8.10 0.14 19.11
CA ALA A 220 -7.13 -0.84 18.67
C ALA A 220 -6.72 -1.77 19.82
N ARG A 221 -6.50 -3.04 19.51
CA ARG A 221 -5.88 -4.00 20.45
C ARG A 221 -4.41 -3.68 20.61
N LYS A 222 -3.93 -3.66 21.85
CA LYS A 222 -2.51 -3.54 22.14
C LYS A 222 -1.78 -4.81 21.70
N PRO A 223 -0.58 -4.74 21.09
CA PRO A 223 0.18 -5.94 20.73
C PRO A 223 0.68 -6.72 21.95
N SER A 224 0.89 -6.03 23.07
CA SER A 224 1.53 -6.56 24.28
C SER A 224 0.55 -7.14 25.30
N SER A 225 -0.75 -6.91 25.13
CA SER A 225 -1.79 -7.38 26.05
C SER A 225 -3.08 -7.69 25.30
N MET A 226 -4.01 -8.40 25.94
CA MET A 226 -5.36 -8.60 25.38
C MET A 226 -6.28 -7.38 25.57
N GLU A 227 -5.71 -6.23 25.94
CA GLU A 227 -6.44 -5.00 26.21
C GLU A 227 -6.57 -4.12 24.96
N ASN A 228 -7.58 -3.27 25.00
CA ASN A 228 -7.87 -2.27 23.99
C ASN A 228 -7.35 -0.91 24.44
N ALA A 229 -6.90 -0.10 23.49
CA ALA A 229 -6.65 1.31 23.64
C ALA A 229 -7.50 2.09 22.64
N CYS A 230 -8.03 3.22 23.09
CA CYS A 230 -8.78 4.15 22.24
C CYS A 230 -7.95 5.37 21.94
N HIS A 231 -7.75 5.65 20.66
CA HIS A 231 -7.02 6.81 20.18
C HIS A 231 -8.03 7.84 19.68
N VAL A 232 -7.99 9.04 20.27
CA VAL A 232 -8.96 10.11 20.04
C VAL A 232 -8.36 11.17 19.11
N PHE A 233 -9.15 11.58 18.14
CA PHE A 233 -8.79 12.55 17.12
C PHE A 233 -9.87 13.61 17.00
N ALA A 234 -9.49 14.79 16.52
CA ALA A 234 -10.41 15.82 16.08
C ALA A 234 -10.16 16.19 14.61
N GLU A 235 -11.22 16.56 13.93
CA GLU A 235 -11.18 17.16 12.60
C GLU A 235 -10.23 18.37 12.59
N LEU A 236 -9.42 18.52 11.54
CA LEU A 236 -8.48 19.63 11.42
C LEU A 236 -8.64 20.37 10.08
N GLU A 237 -8.81 19.64 8.98
CA GLU A 237 -9.02 20.18 7.64
C GLU A 237 -10.52 20.23 7.31
N PRO A 238 -11.08 21.39 6.88
CA PRO A 238 -12.51 21.52 6.59
C PRO A 238 -12.98 20.65 5.41
N GLU A 239 -12.10 20.42 4.43
CA GLU A 239 -12.36 19.56 3.27
C GLU A 239 -12.36 18.06 3.61
N GLN A 240 -11.87 17.70 4.80
CA GLN A 240 -11.71 16.31 5.24
C GLN A 240 -12.44 16.05 6.57
N PRO A 241 -13.79 16.07 6.56
CA PRO A 241 -14.57 15.99 7.79
C PRO A 241 -14.38 14.65 8.50
N ALA A 242 -14.48 14.64 9.83
CA ALA A 242 -14.29 13.43 10.64
C ALA A 242 -15.18 12.25 10.21
N THR A 243 -16.40 12.53 9.73
CA THR A 243 -17.31 11.50 9.20
C THR A 243 -16.78 10.84 7.95
N ALA A 244 -16.13 11.57 7.05
CA ALA A 244 -15.52 11.00 5.85
C ALA A 244 -14.36 10.07 6.23
N VAL A 245 -13.52 10.49 7.18
CA VAL A 245 -12.42 9.68 7.72
C VAL A 245 -12.94 8.37 8.32
N VAL A 246 -13.93 8.43 9.22
CA VAL A 246 -14.52 7.23 9.83
C VAL A 246 -15.16 6.30 8.79
N ASN A 247 -15.89 6.87 7.82
CA ASN A 247 -16.49 6.09 6.74
C ASN A 247 -15.43 5.39 5.88
N PHE A 248 -14.32 6.07 5.61
CA PHE A 248 -13.21 5.49 4.85
C PHE A 248 -12.55 4.34 5.61
N ILE A 249 -12.26 4.52 6.91
CA ILE A 249 -11.74 3.45 7.78
C ILE A 249 -12.67 2.24 7.75
N ASN A 250 -13.97 2.47 7.91
CA ASN A 250 -14.95 1.38 7.93
C ASN A 250 -15.02 0.62 6.59
N LYS A 251 -14.89 1.34 5.48
CA LYS A 251 -14.82 0.72 4.15
C LYS A 251 -13.53 -0.07 3.95
N VAL A 252 -12.37 0.49 4.27
CA VAL A 252 -11.08 -0.14 3.95
C VAL A 252 -10.73 -1.27 4.92
N LEU A 253 -10.96 -1.07 6.22
CA LEU A 253 -10.51 -2.03 7.24
C LEU A 253 -11.54 -3.13 7.55
N PHE A 254 -12.84 -2.85 7.39
CA PHE A 254 -13.89 -3.81 7.75
C PHE A 254 -14.63 -4.44 6.56
N ALA A 255 -14.60 -3.85 5.35
CA ALA A 255 -15.21 -4.50 4.19
C ALA A 255 -14.48 -5.81 3.82
N ASN A 256 -13.14 -5.83 3.89
CA ASN A 256 -12.34 -7.03 3.62
C ASN A 256 -12.45 -8.14 4.68
N ARG A 257 -13.12 -7.90 5.82
CA ARG A 257 -13.37 -8.94 6.84
C ARG A 257 -14.69 -9.69 6.63
N ARG A 258 -15.51 -9.25 5.69
CA ARG A 258 -16.83 -9.83 5.40
C ARG A 258 -16.87 -10.67 4.12
N SER A 259 -15.72 -10.90 3.46
CA SER A 259 -15.57 -11.77 2.30
C SER A 259 -15.00 -13.13 2.67
#